data_AF-K0T6K4-F1
#
_entry.id   AF-K0T6K4-F1
#
_cell.length_a   1.000
_cell.length_b   1.000
_cell.length_c   1.000
_cell.angle_alpha   90.00
_cell.angle_beta   90.00
_cell.angle_gamma   90.00
#
_symmetry.space_group_name_H-M   'P 1'
#
loop_
_entity.id
_entity.type
_entity.pdbx_description
1 polymer ?
#
loop_
_entity_poly.entity_id
_entity_poly.type
_entity_poly.pdbx_seq_one_letter_code
_entity_poly.pdbx_strand_id
1 'polypeptide(L)'
;MICGACERELPDDSYSEEERGRRQSIRRCEECVAAGNQLVLMKRGRTRPEEDECPICNLPLPLDTKQSSFQACCMTLVCKGCDLAACKRGMRDCPFCRAATPGAESLCLPMIQKRFDAGDPMAIYFLGSQYRFGLLGLEKDVTRAVELYERAAELGVKVAHFNLGLLYHKGADVEKDTAKVIRHWEAAAMRGHVKARHNFGCEEDDAGNYDLASQHWTISANMGHEGSLNNLKHHVRERSRDQGRLCWSSAWLSGRCRGNEKCRS
;
A
#
# COMPACT_ATOMS: atom_id res chain seq x y z
N MET A 1 6.60 19.01 30.01
CA MET A 1 7.28 20.18 29.44
C MET A 1 8.28 19.70 28.39
N ILE A 2 7.97 20.08 27.14
CA ILE A 2 8.77 20.30 25.92
C ILE A 2 10.16 19.62 25.80
N CYS A 3 10.41 18.97 24.65
CA CYS A 3 11.76 18.71 24.16
C CYS A 3 12.13 19.74 23.08
N GLY A 4 13.31 20.33 23.23
CA GLY A 4 13.94 21.29 22.33
C GLY A 4 14.35 20.72 20.97
N ALA A 5 13.50 19.92 20.31
CA ALA A 5 13.35 20.04 18.85
C ALA A 5 12.40 21.22 18.50
N CYS A 6 11.87 21.88 19.54
CA CYS A 6 11.56 23.29 19.61
C CYS A 6 12.80 24.21 19.83
N GLU A 7 14.03 23.69 19.83
CA GLU A 7 15.27 24.48 19.72
C GLU A 7 16.18 23.87 18.64
N ARG A 8 16.51 24.70 17.65
CA ARG A 8 17.22 24.30 16.42
C ARG A 8 18.70 24.02 16.66
N GLU A 9 19.27 23.26 15.73
CA GLU A 9 20.65 23.33 15.20
C GLU A 9 21.71 24.03 16.07
N LEU A 10 22.62 23.26 16.70
CA LEU A 10 23.90 23.77 17.21
C LEU A 10 25.02 22.69 17.16
N PRO A 11 26.30 23.09 17.03
CA PRO A 11 27.41 22.23 16.61
C PRO A 11 27.89 21.20 17.65
N ASP A 12 28.55 20.15 17.14
CA ASP A 12 28.73 18.82 17.75
C ASP A 12 29.54 18.75 19.06
N ASP A 13 30.30 19.78 19.43
CA ASP A 13 31.43 19.62 20.37
C ASP A 13 31.17 20.10 21.82
N SER A 14 29.91 20.35 22.21
CA SER A 14 29.61 21.02 23.49
C SER A 14 29.20 20.13 24.66
N TYR A 15 29.05 18.80 24.51
CA TYR A 15 28.58 17.93 25.60
C TYR A 15 29.22 16.53 25.60
N SER A 16 29.30 15.92 26.78
CA SER A 16 29.89 14.59 27.01
C SER A 16 28.93 13.43 26.67
N GLU A 17 29.46 12.22 26.43
CA GLU A 17 28.67 11.05 26.01
C GLU A 17 27.59 10.62 27.03
N GLU A 18 27.82 10.80 28.34
CA GLU A 18 26.83 10.51 29.39
C GLU A 18 25.61 11.46 29.32
N GLU A 19 25.83 12.72 28.93
CA GLU A 19 24.78 13.73 28.80
C GLU A 19 23.93 13.50 27.53
N ARG A 20 24.53 12.95 26.46
CA ARG A 20 23.80 12.45 25.28
C ARG A 20 22.96 11.21 25.61
N GLY A 21 23.49 10.28 26.41
CA GLY A 21 22.80 9.05 26.81
C GLY A 21 21.54 9.27 27.66
N ARG A 22 21.55 10.26 28.56
CA ARG A 22 20.38 10.59 29.41
C ARG A 22 19.23 11.27 28.65
N ARG A 23 19.47 11.86 27.48
CA ARG A 23 18.44 12.56 26.67
C ARG A 23 17.76 11.68 25.61
N GLN A 24 18.36 10.55 25.23
CA GLN A 24 17.82 9.70 24.15
C GLN A 24 16.63 8.82 24.55
N SER A 25 16.34 8.60 25.84
CA SER A 25 15.44 7.50 26.20
C SER A 25 13.96 7.83 26.40
N ILE A 26 13.51 8.93 27.01
CA ILE A 26 12.10 8.97 27.47
C ILE A 26 11.46 10.37 27.40
N ARG A 27 10.44 10.49 26.51
CA ARG A 27 9.38 11.55 26.35
C ARG A 27 9.49 12.44 25.11
N ARG A 28 9.12 11.89 23.95
CA ARG A 28 8.54 12.69 22.84
C ARG A 28 7.06 12.95 23.17
N CYS A 29 6.54 14.16 22.92
CA CYS A 29 5.10 14.43 23.02
C CYS A 29 4.34 13.66 21.92
N GLU A 30 3.04 13.43 22.13
CA GLU A 30 2.19 12.71 21.17
C GLU A 30 2.28 13.29 19.76
N GLU A 31 2.34 14.61 19.63
CA GLU A 31 2.51 15.30 18.35
C GLU A 31 3.86 15.03 17.68
N CYS A 32 4.96 14.93 18.44
CA CYS A 32 6.29 14.59 17.89
C CYS A 32 6.45 13.10 17.57
N VAL A 33 5.76 12.22 18.30
CA VAL A 33 5.66 10.80 17.96
C VAL A 33 4.82 10.63 16.71
N ALA A 34 3.65 11.27 16.64
CA ALA A 34 2.77 11.28 15.48
C ALA A 34 3.45 11.88 14.24
N ALA A 35 4.10 13.05 14.37
CA ALA A 35 4.87 13.66 13.29
C ALA A 35 6.09 12.79 12.90
N GLY A 36 6.73 12.13 13.86
CA GLY A 36 7.78 11.15 13.59
C GLY A 36 7.28 9.95 12.79
N ASN A 37 6.11 9.41 13.16
CA ASN A 37 5.46 8.31 12.47
C ASN A 37 5.00 8.72 11.06
N GLN A 38 4.42 9.91 10.92
CA GLN A 38 3.99 10.46 9.63
C GLN A 38 5.19 10.72 8.70
N LEU A 39 6.28 11.30 9.21
CA LEU A 39 7.50 11.51 8.42
C LEU A 39 8.13 10.17 7.98
N VAL A 40 8.15 9.17 8.87
CA VAL A 40 8.62 7.81 8.54
C VAL A 40 7.72 7.18 7.47
N LEU A 41 6.40 7.31 7.61
CA LEU A 41 5.42 6.79 6.65
C LEU A 41 5.61 7.41 5.25
N MET A 42 5.85 8.72 5.17
CA MET A 42 6.13 9.41 3.91
C MET A 42 7.48 9.07 3.29
N LYS A 43 8.49 8.73 4.10
CA LYS A 43 9.83 8.38 3.62
C LYS A 43 9.96 6.91 3.22
N ARG A 44 9.22 5.99 3.85
CA ARG A 44 9.25 4.55 3.54
C ARG A 44 8.26 4.20 2.43
N GLY A 45 8.46 3.02 1.82
CA GLY A 45 7.53 2.43 0.85
C GLY A 45 7.27 3.28 -0.39
N ARG A 46 8.29 4.04 -0.85
CA ARG A 46 8.19 4.92 -2.04
C ARG A 46 8.44 4.21 -3.36
N THR A 47 9.04 3.03 -3.29
CA THR A 47 9.34 2.17 -4.43
C THR A 47 8.69 0.81 -4.21
N ARG A 48 8.46 0.11 -5.32
CA ARG A 48 8.03 -1.28 -5.27
C ARG A 48 9.25 -2.14 -4.94
N PRO A 49 9.15 -3.06 -3.97
CA PRO A 49 10.25 -3.96 -3.63
C PRO A 49 10.43 -5.05 -4.70
N GLU A 50 11.58 -5.74 -4.67
CA GLU A 50 11.93 -6.80 -5.63
C GLU A 50 10.93 -7.96 -5.67
N GLU A 51 10.24 -8.23 -4.56
CA GLU A 51 9.14 -9.22 -4.48
C GLU A 51 7.95 -8.88 -5.41
N ASP A 52 7.87 -7.65 -5.90
CA ASP A 52 6.86 -7.21 -6.87
C ASP A 52 7.35 -7.37 -8.33
N GLU A 53 8.53 -7.94 -8.56
CA GLU A 53 9.07 -8.19 -9.90
C GLU A 53 8.76 -9.62 -10.36
N CYS A 54 8.64 -9.79 -11.67
CA CYS A 54 8.49 -11.12 -12.23
C CYS A 54 9.84 -11.85 -12.12
N PRO A 55 9.90 -13.06 -11.52
CA PRO A 55 11.15 -13.76 -11.27
C PRO A 55 11.83 -14.31 -12.53
N ILE A 56 11.21 -14.14 -13.72
CA ILE A 56 11.73 -14.62 -15.00
C ILE A 56 12.34 -13.48 -15.81
N CYS A 57 11.70 -12.32 -15.84
CA CYS A 57 12.16 -11.16 -16.63
C CYS A 57 12.66 -9.99 -15.79
N ASN A 58 12.55 -10.05 -14.47
CA ASN A 58 12.92 -9.00 -13.51
C ASN A 58 12.28 -7.64 -13.83
N LEU A 59 11.10 -7.66 -14.47
CA LEU A 59 10.29 -6.47 -14.70
C LEU A 59 9.24 -6.36 -13.58
N PRO A 60 8.91 -5.13 -13.13
CA PRO A 60 7.82 -4.93 -12.17
C PRO A 60 6.52 -5.56 -12.68
N LEU A 61 5.90 -6.42 -11.86
CA LEU A 61 4.62 -7.03 -12.18
C LEU A 61 3.57 -5.94 -12.40
N PRO A 62 2.66 -6.06 -13.37
CA PRO A 62 1.58 -5.08 -13.50
C PRO A 62 0.69 -5.05 -12.25
N LEU A 63 0.23 -3.86 -11.86
CA LEU A 63 -0.67 -3.70 -10.70
C LEU A 63 -2.07 -4.30 -10.95
N ASP A 64 -2.42 -4.48 -12.21
CA ASP A 64 -3.58 -5.25 -12.63
C ASP A 64 -3.33 -6.74 -12.41
N THR A 65 -4.09 -7.33 -11.48
CA THR A 65 -3.99 -8.75 -11.13
C THR A 65 -4.35 -9.66 -12.31
N LYS A 66 -5.03 -9.15 -13.34
CA LYS A 66 -5.34 -9.91 -14.55
C LYS A 66 -4.14 -10.07 -15.48
N GLN A 67 -3.03 -9.38 -15.25
CA GLN A 67 -1.84 -9.46 -16.10
C GLN A 67 -0.73 -10.33 -15.49
N SER A 68 -0.99 -10.92 -14.34
CA SER A 68 -0.08 -11.84 -13.66
C SER A 68 -0.82 -13.12 -13.26
N SER A 69 -0.11 -14.23 -13.15
CA SER A 69 -0.65 -15.52 -12.75
C SER A 69 0.07 -16.00 -11.51
N PHE A 70 -0.68 -16.40 -10.47
CA PHE A 70 -0.11 -16.97 -9.27
C PHE A 70 0.14 -18.47 -9.45
N GLN A 71 1.37 -18.90 -9.15
CA GLN A 71 1.81 -20.28 -9.36
C GLN A 71 1.82 -21.05 -8.03
N ALA A 72 0.83 -21.90 -7.83
CA ALA A 72 0.65 -22.67 -6.60
C ALA A 72 1.83 -23.64 -6.28
N CYS A 73 2.68 -24.01 -7.24
CA CYS A 73 3.84 -24.87 -6.97
C CYS A 73 4.95 -24.20 -6.16
N CYS A 74 5.08 -22.88 -6.30
CA CYS A 74 6.24 -22.12 -5.83
C CYS A 74 5.85 -20.81 -5.15
N MET A 75 4.56 -20.57 -4.94
CA MET A 75 4.02 -19.38 -4.28
C MET A 75 4.48 -18.05 -4.92
N THR A 76 4.81 -18.07 -6.21
CA THR A 76 5.28 -16.88 -6.94
C THR A 76 4.26 -16.37 -7.94
N LEU A 77 4.29 -15.06 -8.18
CA LEU A 77 3.60 -14.44 -9.31
C LEU A 77 4.51 -14.42 -10.53
N VAL A 78 3.95 -14.72 -11.70
CA VAL A 78 4.63 -14.61 -12.99
C VAL A 78 3.78 -13.70 -13.89
N CYS A 79 4.42 -12.82 -14.65
CA CYS A 79 3.68 -11.99 -15.60
C CYS A 79 3.16 -12.84 -16.76
N LYS A 80 1.98 -12.51 -17.28
CA LYS A 80 1.39 -13.23 -18.42
C LYS A 80 2.27 -13.22 -19.67
N GLY A 81 3.15 -12.23 -19.82
CA GLY A 81 4.15 -12.18 -20.88
C GLY A 81 5.12 -13.36 -20.80
N CYS A 82 5.66 -13.63 -19.60
CA CYS A 82 6.56 -14.77 -19.37
C CYS A 82 5.82 -16.11 -19.45
N ASP A 83 4.60 -16.20 -18.90
CA ASP A 83 3.76 -17.40 -19.07
C ASP A 83 3.54 -17.71 -20.55
N LEU A 84 3.11 -16.72 -21.35
CA LEU A 84 2.88 -16.90 -22.79
C LEU A 84 4.15 -17.26 -23.55
N ALA A 85 5.27 -16.63 -23.21
CA ALA A 85 6.57 -16.90 -23.82
C ALA A 85 7.07 -18.33 -23.51
N ALA A 86 6.74 -18.87 -22.34
CA ALA A 86 7.01 -20.27 -21.99
C ALA A 86 6.11 -21.23 -22.79
N CYS A 87 4.80 -20.97 -22.82
CA CYS A 87 3.84 -21.76 -23.60
C CYS A 87 4.20 -21.85 -25.08
N LYS A 88 4.64 -20.75 -25.70
CA LYS A 88 5.09 -20.72 -27.11
C LYS A 88 6.31 -21.61 -27.39
N ARG A 89 7.09 -21.95 -26.36
CA ARG A 89 8.23 -22.86 -26.45
C ARG A 89 7.85 -24.32 -26.15
N GLY A 90 6.56 -24.62 -26.01
CA GLY A 90 6.05 -25.95 -25.70
C GLY A 90 6.08 -26.31 -24.21
N MET A 91 6.38 -25.35 -23.32
CA MET A 91 6.36 -25.55 -21.87
C MET A 91 4.91 -25.54 -21.38
N ARG A 92 4.46 -26.60 -20.72
CA ARG A 92 3.10 -26.72 -20.13
C ARG A 92 3.12 -26.80 -18.61
N ASP A 93 4.28 -27.07 -18.04
CA ASP A 93 4.64 -26.98 -16.63
C ASP A 93 4.81 -25.52 -16.18
N CYS A 94 4.94 -25.31 -14.87
CA CYS A 94 5.12 -23.98 -14.31
C CYS A 94 6.40 -23.32 -14.88
N PRO A 95 6.31 -22.10 -15.41
CA PRO A 95 7.43 -21.46 -16.11
C PRO A 95 8.61 -21.09 -15.19
N PHE A 96 8.38 -21.04 -13.88
CA PHE A 96 9.41 -20.80 -12.88
C PHE A 96 9.97 -22.09 -12.29
N CYS A 97 9.11 -22.92 -11.69
CA CYS A 97 9.52 -24.08 -10.89
C CYS A 97 9.60 -25.40 -11.67
N ARG A 98 9.12 -25.44 -12.93
CA ARG A 98 9.01 -26.64 -13.78
C ARG A 98 8.15 -27.79 -13.23
N ALA A 99 7.42 -27.57 -12.14
CA ALA A 99 6.45 -28.54 -11.66
C ALA A 99 5.26 -28.63 -12.63
N ALA A 100 4.73 -29.84 -12.79
CA ALA A 100 3.52 -30.05 -13.59
C ALA A 100 2.38 -29.15 -13.08
N THR A 101 1.71 -28.46 -14.00
CA THR A 101 0.51 -27.68 -13.70
C THR A 101 -0.66 -28.65 -13.51
N PRO A 102 -1.31 -28.66 -12.34
CA PRO A 102 -2.46 -29.53 -12.17
C PRO A 102 -3.60 -29.04 -13.05
N GLY A 103 -4.21 -29.94 -13.82
CA GLY A 103 -5.38 -29.62 -14.65
C GLY A 103 -6.67 -29.43 -13.85
N ALA A 104 -6.70 -29.88 -12.59
CA ALA A 104 -7.84 -29.80 -11.69
C ALA A 104 -7.52 -28.93 -10.46
N GLU A 105 -8.45 -28.05 -10.08
CA GLU A 105 -8.29 -27.14 -8.94
C GLU A 105 -8.04 -27.87 -7.61
N SER A 106 -8.64 -29.05 -7.41
CA SER A 106 -8.47 -29.86 -6.20
C SER A 106 -7.03 -30.33 -5.97
N LEU A 107 -6.20 -30.38 -7.01
CA LEU A 107 -4.79 -30.77 -6.92
C LEU A 107 -3.87 -29.60 -6.53
N CYS A 108 -4.36 -28.36 -6.54
CA CYS A 108 -3.60 -27.20 -6.07
C CYS A 108 -3.48 -27.16 -4.55
N LEU A 109 -4.50 -27.61 -3.81
CA LEU A 109 -4.53 -27.55 -2.34
C LEU A 109 -3.37 -28.35 -1.70
N PRO A 110 -3.06 -29.59 -2.10
CA PRO A 110 -1.89 -30.31 -1.60
C PRO A 110 -0.56 -29.58 -1.82
N MET A 111 -0.41 -28.87 -2.95
CA MET A 111 0.80 -28.10 -3.26
C MET A 111 0.95 -26.90 -2.33
N ILE A 112 -0.16 -26.21 -2.05
CA ILE A 112 -0.23 -25.10 -1.10
C ILE A 112 0.05 -25.60 0.32
N GLN A 113 -0.56 -26.72 0.73
CA GLN A 113 -0.36 -27.29 2.06
C GLN A 113 1.11 -27.68 2.30
N LYS A 114 1.75 -28.29 1.30
CA LYS A 114 3.20 -28.59 1.37
C LYS A 114 4.04 -27.33 1.63
N ARG A 115 3.70 -26.20 1.03
CA ARG A 115 4.40 -24.91 1.23
C ARG A 115 4.04 -24.29 2.59
N PHE A 116 2.79 -24.42 3.00
CA PHE A 116 2.31 -24.00 4.31
C PHE A 116 3.05 -24.73 5.44
N ASP A 117 3.19 -26.06 5.33
CA ASP A 117 3.89 -26.88 6.32
C ASP A 117 5.40 -26.55 6.37
N ALA A 118 5.96 -26.10 5.26
CA ALA A 118 7.33 -25.57 5.18
C ALA A 118 7.47 -24.14 5.75
N GLY A 119 6.38 -23.51 6.19
CA GLY A 119 6.37 -22.18 6.78
C GLY A 119 6.48 -21.01 5.78
N ASP A 120 6.16 -21.24 4.51
CA ASP A 120 6.19 -20.19 3.48
C ASP A 120 5.15 -19.10 3.78
N PRO A 121 5.55 -17.83 4.02
CA PRO A 121 4.63 -16.75 4.35
C PRO A 121 3.57 -16.50 3.28
N MET A 122 3.94 -16.64 2.00
CA MET A 122 3.00 -16.47 0.89
C MET A 122 2.00 -17.61 0.81
N ALA A 123 2.38 -18.84 1.18
CA ALA A 123 1.45 -19.95 1.29
C ALA A 123 0.43 -19.74 2.41
N ILE A 124 0.89 -19.25 3.57
CA ILE A 124 0.01 -18.91 4.71
C ILE A 124 -1.03 -17.87 4.27
N TYR A 125 -0.58 -16.79 3.62
CA TYR A 125 -1.47 -15.78 3.04
C TYR A 125 -2.44 -16.38 2.02
N PHE A 126 -1.93 -17.15 1.06
CA PHE A 126 -2.73 -17.67 -0.04
C PHE A 126 -3.82 -18.62 0.46
N LEU A 127 -3.48 -19.48 1.41
CA LEU A 127 -4.43 -20.38 2.07
C LEU A 127 -5.52 -19.61 2.82
N GLY A 128 -5.15 -18.53 3.53
CA GLY A 128 -6.13 -17.61 4.13
C GLY A 128 -7.10 -17.04 3.10
N SER A 129 -6.61 -16.69 1.91
CA SER A 129 -7.48 -16.26 0.80
C SER A 129 -8.41 -17.37 0.29
N GLN A 130 -7.97 -18.63 0.28
CA GLN A 130 -8.85 -19.72 -0.14
C GLN A 130 -9.96 -19.96 0.88
N TYR A 131 -9.66 -19.93 2.19
CA TYR A 131 -10.68 -20.02 3.24
C TYR A 131 -11.68 -18.86 3.20
N ARG A 132 -11.21 -17.63 2.95
CA ARG A 132 -12.10 -16.46 2.84
C ARG A 132 -13.17 -16.62 1.76
N PHE A 133 -12.83 -17.25 0.64
CA PHE A 133 -13.71 -17.36 -0.52
C PHE A 133 -14.34 -18.76 -0.67
N GLY A 134 -13.94 -19.75 0.13
CA GLY A 134 -14.41 -21.13 -0.01
C GLY A 134 -13.98 -21.78 -1.33
N LEU A 135 -12.71 -21.60 -1.73
CA LEU A 135 -12.16 -22.10 -2.99
C LEU A 135 -11.37 -23.39 -2.79
N LEU A 136 -11.04 -24.08 -3.89
CA LEU A 136 -10.28 -25.36 -3.89
C LEU A 136 -10.96 -26.49 -3.09
N GLY A 137 -12.29 -26.45 -2.97
CA GLY A 137 -13.07 -27.41 -2.19
C GLY A 137 -13.04 -27.18 -0.67
N LEU A 138 -12.55 -26.03 -0.22
CA LEU A 138 -12.63 -25.61 1.19
C LEU A 138 -13.98 -24.95 1.46
N GLU A 139 -14.52 -25.16 2.65
CA GLU A 139 -15.65 -24.38 3.15
C GLU A 139 -15.21 -22.94 3.47
N LYS A 140 -16.12 -21.98 3.26
CA LYS A 140 -15.86 -20.58 3.56
C LYS A 140 -15.70 -20.40 5.07
N ASP A 141 -14.52 -19.94 5.51
CA ASP A 141 -14.21 -19.65 6.90
C ASP A 141 -13.43 -18.33 7.00
N VAL A 142 -14.13 -17.26 7.37
CA VAL A 142 -13.55 -15.92 7.47
C VAL A 142 -12.67 -15.78 8.70
N THR A 143 -13.05 -16.39 9.83
CA THR A 143 -12.28 -16.31 11.09
C THR A 143 -10.90 -16.91 10.88
N ARG A 144 -10.85 -18.11 10.30
CA ARG A 144 -9.58 -18.76 9.95
C ARG A 144 -8.78 -17.97 8.92
N ALA A 145 -9.46 -17.34 7.96
CA ALA A 145 -8.78 -16.48 7.00
C ALA A 145 -8.10 -15.26 7.66
N VAL A 146 -8.76 -14.63 8.65
CA VAL A 146 -8.20 -13.51 9.43
C VAL A 146 -6.95 -13.96 10.18
N GLU A 147 -7.02 -15.07 10.92
CA GLU A 147 -5.86 -15.63 11.65
C GLU A 147 -4.67 -15.89 10.73
N LEU A 148 -4.92 -16.49 9.56
CA LEU A 148 -3.88 -16.76 8.56
C LEU A 148 -3.31 -15.47 7.97
N TYR A 149 -4.13 -14.46 7.72
CA TYR A 149 -3.64 -13.17 7.27
C TYR A 149 -2.82 -12.45 8.32
N GLU A 150 -3.22 -12.48 9.60
CA GLU A 150 -2.46 -11.87 10.69
C GLU A 150 -1.08 -12.53 10.81
N ARG A 151 -1.04 -13.86 10.79
CA ARG A 151 0.22 -14.62 10.78
C ARG A 151 1.10 -14.29 9.58
N ALA A 152 0.53 -14.22 8.38
CA ALA A 152 1.30 -13.86 7.18
C ALA A 152 1.81 -12.41 7.22
N ALA A 153 1.02 -11.49 7.79
CA ALA A 153 1.38 -10.09 7.98
C ALA A 153 2.57 -9.95 8.96
N GLU A 154 2.57 -10.69 10.07
CA GLU A 154 3.69 -10.78 11.02
C GLU A 154 4.98 -11.29 10.36
N LEU A 155 4.85 -12.25 9.44
CA LEU A 155 5.96 -12.77 8.63
C LEU A 155 6.36 -11.82 7.48
N GLY A 156 5.72 -10.65 7.37
CA GLY A 156 6.12 -9.58 6.47
C GLY A 156 5.37 -9.51 5.14
N VAL A 157 4.35 -10.34 4.92
CA VAL A 157 3.55 -10.33 3.70
C VAL A 157 2.65 -9.09 3.65
N LYS A 158 3.10 -8.05 2.94
CA LYS A 158 2.38 -6.76 2.84
C LYS A 158 0.96 -6.88 2.26
N VAL A 159 0.70 -7.83 1.37
CA VAL A 159 -0.63 -8.05 0.80
C VAL A 159 -1.62 -8.63 1.83
N ALA A 160 -1.12 -9.33 2.86
CA ALA A 160 -1.93 -9.79 3.97
C ALA A 160 -2.45 -8.62 4.81
N HIS A 161 -1.57 -7.66 5.13
CA HIS A 161 -1.98 -6.39 5.74
C HIS A 161 -3.02 -5.66 4.89
N PHE A 162 -2.83 -5.54 3.57
CA PHE A 162 -3.81 -4.91 2.69
C PHE A 162 -5.18 -5.58 2.74
N ASN A 163 -5.23 -6.92 2.69
CA ASN A 163 -6.47 -7.69 2.73
C ASN A 163 -7.17 -7.62 4.09
N LEU A 164 -6.43 -7.58 5.20
CA LEU A 164 -6.99 -7.33 6.53
C LEU A 164 -7.65 -5.96 6.59
N GLY A 165 -6.96 -4.91 6.12
CA GLY A 165 -7.56 -3.57 6.04
C GLY A 165 -8.81 -3.55 5.16
N LEU A 166 -8.82 -4.27 4.03
CA LEU A 166 -10.03 -4.38 3.19
C LEU A 166 -11.19 -5.12 3.89
N LEU A 167 -10.92 -6.13 4.71
CA LEU A 167 -11.94 -6.85 5.47
C LEU A 167 -12.63 -5.92 6.46
N TYR A 168 -11.84 -5.25 7.32
CA TYR A 168 -12.35 -4.31 8.32
C TYR A 168 -12.99 -3.07 7.69
N HIS A 169 -12.50 -2.60 6.54
CA HIS A 169 -13.12 -1.48 5.83
C HIS A 169 -14.50 -1.84 5.28
N LYS A 170 -14.64 -3.01 4.64
CA LYS A 170 -15.90 -3.44 4.03
C LYS A 170 -16.98 -3.74 5.08
N GLY A 171 -16.61 -4.38 6.19
CA GLY A 171 -17.58 -4.69 7.24
C GLY A 171 -18.55 -5.82 6.94
N ALA A 172 -18.40 -6.51 5.80
CA ALA A 172 -19.38 -7.49 5.33
C ALA A 172 -19.14 -8.89 5.91
N ASP A 173 -17.87 -9.25 6.11
CA ASP A 173 -17.45 -10.55 6.63
C ASP A 173 -16.96 -10.46 8.09
N VAL A 174 -16.57 -9.26 8.55
CA VAL A 174 -16.11 -8.93 9.91
C VAL A 174 -16.67 -7.56 10.29
N GLU A 175 -16.77 -7.25 11.58
CA GLU A 175 -17.20 -5.93 12.04
C GLU A 175 -16.27 -4.82 11.52
N LYS A 176 -16.83 -3.65 11.20
CA LYS A 176 -16.04 -2.50 10.74
C LYS A 176 -15.17 -1.97 11.86
N ASP A 177 -13.91 -1.69 11.54
CA ASP A 177 -12.95 -1.13 12.50
C ASP A 177 -11.95 -0.22 11.78
N THR A 178 -12.22 1.08 11.77
CA THR A 178 -11.38 2.09 11.11
C THR A 178 -9.98 2.14 11.68
N ALA A 179 -9.80 1.92 12.99
CA ALA A 179 -8.47 1.93 13.61
C ALA A 179 -7.62 0.77 13.09
N LYS A 180 -8.21 -0.43 12.93
CA LYS A 180 -7.53 -1.56 12.28
C LYS A 180 -7.26 -1.29 10.80
N VAL A 181 -8.19 -0.69 10.07
CA VAL A 181 -7.98 -0.30 8.66
C VAL A 181 -6.71 0.55 8.51
N ILE A 182 -6.64 1.65 9.26
CA ILE A 182 -5.50 2.57 9.26
C ILE A 182 -4.21 1.80 9.59
N ARG A 183 -4.19 1.07 10.71
CA ARG A 183 -3.00 0.31 11.15
C ARG A 183 -2.49 -0.67 10.09
N HIS A 184 -3.38 -1.44 9.47
CA HIS A 184 -2.98 -2.42 8.47
C HIS A 184 -2.56 -1.76 7.15
N TRP A 185 -3.26 -0.72 6.69
CA TRP A 185 -2.88 -0.02 5.46
C TRP A 185 -1.61 0.80 5.60
N GLU A 186 -1.34 1.42 6.75
CA GLU A 186 -0.06 2.06 7.06
C GLU A 186 1.09 1.05 6.99
N ALA A 187 0.95 -0.11 7.63
CA ALA A 187 1.96 -1.16 7.61
C ALA A 187 2.26 -1.67 6.19
N ALA A 188 1.21 -1.92 5.40
CA ALA A 188 1.35 -2.30 3.99
C ALA A 188 1.99 -1.18 3.15
N ALA A 189 1.55 0.07 3.36
CA ALA A 189 2.08 1.23 2.66
C ALA A 189 3.57 1.43 2.96
N MET A 190 4.02 1.30 4.21
CA MET A 190 5.44 1.41 4.57
C MET A 190 6.32 0.37 3.88
N ARG A 191 5.75 -0.79 3.52
CA ARG A 191 6.40 -1.86 2.75
C ARG A 191 6.24 -1.71 1.23
N GLY A 192 5.75 -0.56 0.76
CA GLY A 192 5.62 -0.28 -0.68
C GLY A 192 4.39 -0.89 -1.34
N HIS A 193 3.37 -1.33 -0.58
CA HIS A 193 2.14 -1.83 -1.18
C HIS A 193 1.32 -0.69 -1.79
N VAL A 194 1.29 -0.64 -3.12
CA VAL A 194 0.77 0.49 -3.89
C VAL A 194 -0.72 0.77 -3.64
N LYS A 195 -1.57 -0.26 -3.69
CA LYS A 195 -3.03 -0.10 -3.49
C LYS A 195 -3.38 0.27 -2.05
N ALA A 196 -2.60 -0.22 -1.07
CA ALA A 196 -2.82 0.15 0.33
C ALA A 196 -2.52 1.64 0.53
N ARG A 197 -1.42 2.12 -0.06
CA ARG A 197 -1.06 3.54 0.00
C ARG A 197 -2.09 4.44 -0.68
N HIS A 198 -2.66 4.01 -1.81
CA HIS A 198 -3.76 4.73 -2.45
C HIS A 198 -5.00 4.80 -1.57
N ASN A 199 -5.46 3.65 -1.05
CA ASN A 199 -6.64 3.58 -0.20
C ASN A 199 -6.46 4.40 1.08
N PHE A 200 -5.27 4.35 1.68
CA PHE A 200 -4.96 5.18 2.83
C PHE A 200 -5.06 6.67 2.51
N GLY A 201 -4.61 7.11 1.32
CA GLY A 201 -4.86 8.46 0.84
C GLY A 201 -6.36 8.80 0.67
N CYS A 202 -7.20 7.83 0.32
CA CYS A 202 -8.66 8.06 0.27
C CYS A 202 -9.27 8.21 1.66
N GLU A 203 -8.84 7.43 2.66
CA GLU A 203 -9.31 7.61 4.05
C GLU A 203 -8.94 8.99 4.60
N GLU A 204 -7.73 9.46 4.30
CA GLU A 204 -7.28 10.80 4.68
C GLU A 204 -8.10 11.88 3.97
N ASP A 205 -8.48 11.67 2.72
CA ASP A 205 -9.35 12.57 1.97
C ASP A 205 -10.76 12.64 2.57
N ASP A 206 -11.34 11.48 2.87
CA ASP A 206 -12.65 11.35 3.52
C ASP A 206 -12.65 11.98 4.94
N ALA A 207 -11.51 11.95 5.62
CA ALA A 207 -11.29 12.62 6.91
C ALA A 207 -11.05 14.15 6.79
N GLY A 208 -10.91 14.69 5.57
CA GLY A 208 -10.64 16.10 5.30
C GLY A 208 -9.15 16.50 5.32
N ASN A 209 -8.24 15.53 5.44
CA ASN A 209 -6.80 15.73 5.45
C ASN A 209 -6.21 15.77 4.02
N TYR A 210 -6.69 16.70 3.19
CA TYR A 210 -6.38 16.78 1.76
C TYR A 210 -4.89 16.82 1.41
N ASP A 211 -4.08 17.53 2.19
CA ASP A 211 -2.64 17.64 1.94
C ASP A 211 -1.91 16.32 2.24
N LEU A 212 -2.41 15.53 3.19
CA LEU A 212 -1.88 14.20 3.52
C LEU A 212 -2.32 13.17 2.48
N ALA A 213 -3.60 13.21 2.08
CA ALA A 213 -4.13 12.42 0.97
C ALA A 213 -3.31 12.62 -0.32
N SER A 214 -3.01 13.87 -0.65
CA SER A 214 -2.19 14.24 -1.82
C SER A 214 -0.77 13.68 -1.75
N GLN A 215 -0.15 13.66 -0.56
CA GLN A 215 1.17 13.04 -0.37
C GLN A 215 1.12 11.53 -0.61
N HIS A 216 0.12 10.84 -0.05
CA HIS A 216 -0.07 9.41 -0.27
C HIS A 216 -0.27 9.08 -1.75
N TRP A 217 -1.16 9.81 -2.43
CA TRP A 217 -1.42 9.60 -3.84
C TRP A 217 -0.23 9.93 -4.72
N THR A 218 0.59 10.91 -4.36
CA THR A 218 1.82 11.22 -5.11
C THR A 218 2.77 10.03 -5.07
N ILE A 219 2.93 9.40 -3.90
CA ILE A 219 3.82 8.25 -3.79
C ILE A 219 3.26 7.03 -4.53
N SER A 220 1.96 6.73 -4.41
CA SER A 220 1.37 5.61 -5.16
C SER A 220 1.32 5.85 -6.66
N ALA A 221 1.12 7.10 -7.11
CA ALA A 221 1.19 7.48 -8.53
C ALA A 221 2.61 7.27 -9.08
N ASN A 222 3.65 7.64 -8.33
CA ASN A 222 5.05 7.37 -8.71
C ASN A 222 5.35 5.87 -8.83
N MET A 223 4.63 5.02 -8.10
CA MET A 223 4.69 3.56 -8.22
C MET A 223 3.79 2.99 -9.33
N GLY A 224 3.16 3.84 -10.14
CA GLY A 224 2.38 3.47 -11.31
C GLY A 224 0.87 3.34 -11.08
N HIS A 225 0.31 3.79 -9.95
CA HIS A 225 -1.13 3.70 -9.70
C HIS A 225 -1.92 4.82 -10.40
N GLU A 226 -2.60 4.48 -11.50
CA GLU A 226 -3.38 5.43 -12.30
C GLU A 226 -4.51 6.10 -11.51
N GLY A 227 -5.19 5.36 -10.63
CA GLY A 227 -6.27 5.92 -9.79
C GLY A 227 -5.78 7.05 -8.89
N SER A 228 -4.56 6.95 -8.36
CA SER A 228 -3.97 8.00 -7.52
C SER A 228 -3.60 9.22 -8.34
N LEU A 229 -3.07 9.02 -9.54
CA LEU A 229 -2.79 10.11 -10.47
C LEU A 229 -4.07 10.85 -10.87
N ASN A 230 -5.17 10.13 -11.06
CA ASN A 230 -6.47 10.73 -11.39
C ASN A 230 -7.04 11.53 -10.22
N ASN A 231 -6.94 11.04 -8.98
CA ASN A 231 -7.35 11.78 -7.80
C ASN A 231 -6.54 13.08 -7.66
N LEU A 232 -5.21 13.03 -7.81
CA LEU A 232 -4.37 14.24 -7.80
C LEU A 232 -4.79 15.27 -8.86
N LYS A 233 -5.08 14.81 -10.09
CA LYS A 233 -5.57 15.68 -11.17
C LYS A 233 -6.91 16.33 -10.80
N HIS A 234 -7.79 15.62 -10.11
CA HIS A 234 -9.07 16.15 -9.64
C HIS A 234 -8.87 17.29 -8.63
N HIS A 235 -8.10 17.05 -7.57
CA HIS A 235 -7.83 18.07 -6.55
C HIS A 235 -7.15 19.32 -7.10
N VAL A 236 -6.17 19.16 -8.01
CA VAL A 236 -5.51 20.31 -8.66
C VAL A 236 -6.49 21.13 -9.49
N ARG A 237 -7.41 20.47 -10.22
CA ARG A 237 -8.45 21.17 -11.00
C ARG A 237 -9.42 21.94 -10.11
N GLU A 238 -9.81 21.38 -8.97
CA GLU A 238 -10.71 22.05 -8.02
C GLU A 238 -10.05 23.25 -7.35
N ARG A 239 -8.82 23.09 -6.84
CA ARG A 239 -8.04 24.20 -6.26
C ARG A 239 -7.81 25.33 -7.28
N SER A 240 -7.57 24.99 -8.54
CA SER A 240 -7.41 25.98 -9.63
C SER A 240 -8.71 26.72 -9.95
N ARG A 241 -9.87 26.05 -9.86
CA ARG A 241 -11.19 26.69 -10.00
C ARG A 241 -11.50 27.60 -8.83
N ASP A 242 -11.11 27.23 -7.62
CA ASP A 242 -11.36 28.03 -6.42
C ASP A 242 -10.39 29.22 -6.32
N GLN A 243 -9.12 29.07 -6.69
CA GLN A 243 -8.21 30.22 -6.90
C GLN A 243 -8.70 31.12 -8.04
N GLY A 244 -9.21 30.56 -9.13
CA GLY A 244 -9.89 31.32 -10.17
C GLY A 244 -11.06 32.11 -9.60
N ARG A 245 -11.99 31.48 -8.88
CA ARG A 245 -13.12 32.16 -8.24
C ARG A 245 -12.69 33.24 -7.25
N LEU A 246 -11.71 32.97 -6.38
CA LEU A 246 -11.15 33.95 -5.44
C LEU A 246 -10.49 35.14 -6.16
N CYS A 247 -9.79 34.89 -7.28
CA CYS A 247 -9.21 35.93 -8.11
C CYS A 247 -10.29 36.80 -8.78
N TRP A 248 -11.40 36.19 -9.21
CA TRP A 248 -12.55 36.93 -9.73
C TRP A 248 -13.28 37.72 -8.65
N SER A 249 -13.48 37.17 -7.45
CA SER A 249 -14.12 37.85 -6.32
C SER A 249 -13.29 39.03 -5.80
N SER A 250 -11.96 38.87 -5.71
CA SER A 250 -11.04 39.95 -5.31
C SER A 250 -10.87 41.03 -6.39
N ALA A 251 -10.91 40.67 -7.68
CA ALA A 251 -10.93 41.63 -8.78
C ALA A 251 -12.26 42.42 -8.86
N TRP A 252 -13.39 41.79 -8.52
CA TRP A 252 -14.70 42.45 -8.40
C TRP A 252 -14.73 43.44 -7.21
N LEU A 253 -14.26 43.02 -6.03
CA LEU A 253 -14.23 43.83 -4.81
C LEU A 253 -13.24 45.02 -4.90
N SER A 254 -12.18 44.90 -5.70
CA SER A 254 -11.20 45.99 -5.92
C SER A 254 -11.58 46.93 -7.08
N GLY A 255 -12.76 46.77 -7.68
CA GLY A 255 -13.23 47.61 -8.79
C GLY A 255 -12.44 47.46 -10.09
N ARG A 256 -11.65 46.39 -10.23
CA ARG A 256 -10.68 46.21 -11.32
C ARG A 256 -11.23 45.48 -12.55
N CYS A 257 -12.49 45.04 -12.50
CA CYS A 257 -13.19 44.45 -13.64
C CYS A 257 -14.41 45.30 -14.02
N ARG A 258 -14.33 46.01 -15.16
CA ARG A 258 -15.51 46.41 -15.95
C ARG A 258 -15.65 45.43 -17.11
N GLY A 259 -16.90 45.19 -17.52
CA GLY A 259 -17.35 44.06 -18.35
C GLY A 259 -16.41 43.58 -19.46
N ASN A 260 -16.35 42.25 -19.57
CA ASN A 260 -15.92 41.46 -20.73
C ASN A 260 -14.46 41.54 -21.22
N GLU A 261 -13.51 41.95 -20.37
CA GLU A 261 -12.09 41.76 -20.69
C GLU A 261 -11.50 40.54 -19.96
N LYS A 262 -10.94 39.60 -20.74
CA LYS A 262 -10.17 38.46 -20.21
C LYS A 262 -8.99 39.00 -19.40
N CYS A 263 -8.97 38.73 -18.09
CA CYS A 263 -7.78 38.93 -17.26
C CYS A 263 -6.59 38.23 -17.91
N ARG A 264 -5.59 39.00 -18.35
CA ARG A 264 -4.27 38.45 -18.69
C ARG A 264 -3.51 38.22 -17.39
N SER A 265 -2.91 37.03 -17.32
CA SER A 265 -1.97 36.54 -16.29
C SER A 265 -0.82 37.50 -16.04
#